data_AF-E8KH40-F1
#
_entry.id   AF-E8KH40-F1
#
_cell.length_a   1.000
_cell.length_b   1.000
_cell.length_c   1.000
_cell.angle_alpha   90.00
_cell.angle_beta   90.00
_cell.angle_gamma   90.00
#
_symmetry.space_group_name_H-M   'P 1'
#
loop_
_entity.id
_entity.type
_entity.pdbx_description
1 polymer ?
#
loop_
_entity_poly.entity_id
_entity_poly.type
_entity_poly.pdbx_seq_one_letter_code
_entity_poly.pdbx_strand_id
1 'polypeptide(L)'
;MQAHLIHEWQTVLIVESGKAKKPTRKAFIEQEAWDVFLADYLRPEEPDMRACYRRTETMAKHYGWKIASFQTFQRRVVEEIPYEVILLKRKGANAVAKLVPALRRTVKDLLAGEWINGDGYQHNVFVKWHTCEIVRPKTWFWQDVRTREILGYRTSISENTDSIHHALMDVIFNYGIPNTITLDNTRAAANKAMTSGIANRYRFKHDELDPKGIMPILGIDVHFTSILYGEGHGQAKPIERAFGKGGIGEKVDKRPELAGFYMGKNVLEKPDNYNGGKAGVGHDVFLQALAAGIEEYNSQLKRETEMCRGELSFDQVWERDYHPTNIRQASPEQLRLLFLQAETVSIKQNGEFTLKAAGKLYGLTNVYWAQQLIGITDKKVVVRFDPDNLHGNTYVYDINGNFLAEAICRDAKGYGDTEAAREQSRLYKQIVKNA
;
A
#
# COMPACT_ATOMS: atom_id res chain seq x y z
N MET A 1 -6.78 87.19 3.57
CA MET A 1 -5.84 86.21 2.98
C MET A 1 -5.24 85.39 4.11
N GLN A 2 -5.85 84.26 4.44
CA GLN A 2 -5.27 83.32 5.40
C GLN A 2 -4.27 82.42 4.68
N ALA A 3 -3.03 82.44 5.14
CA ALA A 3 -1.96 81.60 4.62
C ALA A 3 -2.20 80.15 5.09
N HIS A 4 -2.63 79.29 4.18
CA HIS A 4 -2.68 77.85 4.44
C HIS A 4 -1.25 77.32 4.58
N LEU A 5 -0.99 76.60 5.68
CA LEU A 5 0.28 75.91 5.92
C LEU A 5 0.53 74.91 4.79
N ILE A 6 1.77 74.85 4.29
CA ILE A 6 2.24 73.98 3.20
C ILE A 6 1.87 72.49 3.42
N HIS A 7 1.66 72.07 4.67
CA HIS A 7 1.23 70.70 5.01
C HIS A 7 -0.24 70.37 4.66
N GLU A 8 -1.12 71.37 4.51
CA GLU A 8 -2.53 71.15 4.13
C GLU A 8 -2.70 70.97 2.61
N TRP A 9 -1.71 71.41 1.82
CA TRP A 9 -1.73 71.26 0.37
C TRP A 9 -1.51 69.81 -0.04
N GLN A 10 -0.80 69.00 0.76
CA GLN A 10 -0.63 67.57 0.48
C GLN A 10 -1.96 66.81 0.51
N THR A 11 -2.87 67.13 1.42
CA THR A 11 -4.20 66.52 1.50
C THR A 11 -5.12 66.92 0.35
N VAL A 12 -4.95 68.13 -0.20
CA VAL A 12 -5.71 68.64 -1.36
C VAL A 12 -5.11 68.18 -2.70
N LEU A 13 -3.78 68.01 -2.76
CA LEU A 13 -3.03 67.53 -3.94
C LEU A 13 -2.92 66.01 -4.03
N ILE A 14 -3.39 65.25 -3.04
CA ILE A 14 -3.82 63.86 -3.24
C ILE A 14 -5.11 63.89 -4.08
N VAL A 15 -4.97 64.36 -5.32
CA VAL A 15 -5.84 63.93 -6.41
C VAL A 15 -5.62 62.43 -6.48
N GLU A 16 -6.68 61.67 -6.22
CA GLU A 16 -6.86 60.21 -6.35
C GLU A 16 -5.84 59.47 -7.25
N SER A 17 -4.57 59.43 -6.83
CA SER A 17 -3.45 58.80 -7.54
C SER A 17 -2.94 57.58 -6.78
N GLY A 18 -3.56 57.28 -5.64
CA GLY A 18 -3.67 55.91 -5.15
C GLY A 18 -4.82 55.23 -5.87
N LYS A 19 -4.65 53.96 -6.26
CA LYS A 19 -5.72 53.07 -6.77
C LYS A 19 -6.78 52.82 -5.69
N ALA A 20 -7.49 53.85 -5.24
CA ALA A 20 -8.74 53.69 -4.53
C ALA A 20 -9.73 53.08 -5.52
N LYS A 21 -10.27 51.90 -5.18
CA LYS A 21 -11.32 51.23 -5.96
C LYS A 21 -12.46 52.24 -6.13
N LYS A 22 -12.59 52.87 -7.31
CA LYS A 22 -13.80 53.61 -7.68
C LYS A 22 -15.00 52.72 -7.39
N PRO A 23 -16.10 53.22 -6.82
CA PRO A 23 -17.32 52.43 -6.67
C PRO A 23 -17.77 52.00 -8.07
N THR A 24 -17.41 50.79 -8.47
CA THR A 24 -17.74 50.25 -9.78
C THR A 24 -19.25 50.07 -9.81
N ARG A 25 -19.95 50.86 -10.64
CA ARG A 25 -21.32 50.53 -11.06
C ARG A 25 -21.26 49.08 -11.57
N LYS A 26 -21.82 48.14 -10.80
CA LYS A 26 -21.96 46.75 -11.25
C LYS A 26 -22.79 46.82 -12.53
N ALA A 27 -22.27 46.28 -13.62
CA ALA A 27 -23.05 46.21 -14.85
C ALA A 27 -24.29 45.36 -14.57
N PHE A 28 -25.45 45.87 -14.99
CA PHE A 28 -26.71 45.16 -14.80
C PHE A 28 -26.67 43.85 -15.58
N ILE A 29 -26.96 42.76 -14.88
CA ILE A 29 -27.15 41.43 -15.45
C ILE A 29 -28.50 40.97 -14.94
N GLU A 30 -29.37 40.58 -15.86
CA GLU A 30 -30.66 39.99 -15.54
C GLU A 30 -30.48 38.68 -14.78
N GLN A 31 -31.29 38.47 -13.73
CA GLN A 31 -31.07 37.38 -12.79
C GLN A 31 -31.30 36.02 -13.44
N GLU A 32 -32.32 35.88 -14.31
CA GLU A 32 -32.56 34.62 -15.04
C GLU A 32 -31.38 34.26 -15.95
N ALA A 33 -30.77 35.25 -16.62
CA ALA A 33 -29.60 35.03 -17.47
C ALA A 33 -28.37 34.60 -16.66
N TRP A 34 -28.20 35.15 -15.45
CA TRP A 34 -27.16 34.75 -14.51
C TRP A 34 -27.37 33.32 -14.01
N ASP A 35 -28.59 32.96 -13.62
CA ASP A 35 -28.92 31.64 -13.09
C ASP A 35 -28.74 30.54 -14.15
N VAL A 36 -29.14 30.80 -15.40
CA VAL A 36 -28.93 29.88 -16.53
C VAL A 36 -27.44 29.69 -16.81
N PHE A 37 -26.67 30.78 -16.84
CA PHE A 37 -25.22 30.70 -17.00
C PHE A 37 -24.56 29.88 -15.89
N LEU A 38 -24.96 30.13 -14.64
CA LEU A 38 -24.40 29.47 -13.47
C LEU A 38 -24.76 27.98 -13.42
N ALA A 39 -26.02 27.65 -13.73
CA ALA A 39 -26.50 26.28 -13.83
C ALA A 39 -25.74 25.49 -14.90
N ASP A 40 -25.41 26.11 -16.04
CA ASP A 40 -24.62 25.48 -17.10
C ASP A 40 -23.14 25.34 -16.73
N TYR A 41 -22.55 26.35 -16.09
CA TYR A 41 -21.13 26.38 -15.72
C TYR A 41 -20.78 25.42 -14.58
N LEU A 42 -21.68 25.22 -13.61
CA LEU A 42 -21.46 24.36 -12.45
C LEU A 42 -21.75 22.88 -12.72
N ARG A 43 -22.04 22.48 -13.96
CA ARG A 43 -22.29 21.07 -14.28
C ARG A 43 -21.00 20.23 -14.21
N PRO A 44 -21.10 18.93 -13.89
CA PRO A 44 -19.95 18.02 -13.81
C PRO A 44 -19.17 17.87 -15.13
N GLU A 45 -19.77 18.16 -16.28
CA GLU A 45 -19.13 18.08 -17.61
C GLU A 45 -18.07 19.17 -17.85
N GLU A 46 -17.92 20.11 -16.91
CA GLU A 46 -16.87 21.13 -16.94
C GLU A 46 -16.82 21.98 -18.24
N PRO A 47 -17.96 22.49 -18.77
CA PRO A 47 -17.92 23.28 -20.00
C PRO A 47 -17.07 24.55 -19.85
N ASP A 48 -16.44 24.97 -20.96
CA ASP A 48 -15.68 26.22 -20.98
C ASP A 48 -16.58 27.42 -20.69
N MET A 49 -16.07 28.40 -19.93
CA MET A 49 -16.83 29.56 -19.50
C MET A 49 -17.33 30.38 -20.69
N ARG A 50 -16.55 30.44 -21.78
CA ARG A 50 -16.96 31.14 -23.02
C ARG A 50 -18.08 30.39 -23.74
N ALA A 51 -18.05 29.06 -23.72
CA ALA A 51 -19.11 28.24 -24.31
C ALA A 51 -20.44 28.43 -23.56
N CYS A 52 -20.39 28.45 -22.22
CA CYS A 52 -21.56 28.76 -21.39
C CYS A 52 -22.13 30.14 -21.71
N TYR A 53 -21.27 31.16 -21.77
CA TYR A 53 -21.68 32.53 -22.10
C TYR A 53 -22.33 32.64 -23.50
N ARG A 54 -21.80 31.96 -24.51
CA ARG A 54 -22.41 31.93 -25.87
C ARG A 54 -23.81 31.29 -25.87
N ARG A 55 -24.02 30.25 -25.07
CA ARG A 55 -25.35 29.63 -24.90
C ARG A 55 -26.30 30.60 -24.20
N THR A 56 -25.85 31.26 -23.13
CA THR A 56 -26.62 32.30 -22.43
C THR A 56 -26.94 33.49 -23.34
N GLU A 57 -26.03 33.92 -24.23
CA GLU A 57 -26.27 34.99 -25.20
C GLU A 57 -27.34 34.60 -26.22
N THR A 58 -27.33 33.36 -26.71
CA THR A 58 -28.38 32.84 -27.59
C THR A 58 -29.75 32.85 -26.89
N MET A 59 -29.80 32.43 -25.63
CA MET A 59 -31.04 32.46 -24.83
C MET A 59 -31.48 33.89 -24.52
N ALA A 60 -30.54 34.79 -24.22
CA ALA A 60 -30.83 36.20 -23.98
C ALA A 60 -31.45 36.87 -25.22
N LYS A 61 -31.01 36.52 -26.44
CA LYS A 61 -31.65 37.01 -27.68
C LYS A 61 -33.09 36.51 -27.83
N HIS A 62 -33.38 35.28 -27.40
CA HIS A 62 -34.71 34.69 -27.50
C HIS A 62 -35.69 35.26 -26.45
N TYR A 63 -35.23 35.45 -25.21
CA TYR A 63 -36.05 35.94 -24.10
C TYR A 63 -35.98 37.45 -23.87
N GLY A 64 -35.15 38.17 -24.63
CA GLY A 64 -34.97 39.62 -24.52
C GLY A 64 -34.12 40.05 -23.33
N TRP A 65 -33.29 39.16 -22.76
CA TRP A 65 -32.55 39.44 -21.54
C TRP A 65 -31.40 40.44 -21.73
N LYS A 66 -31.20 41.31 -20.74
CA LYS A 66 -30.05 42.23 -20.71
C LYS A 66 -28.85 41.55 -20.03
N ILE A 67 -27.85 41.18 -20.84
CA ILE A 67 -26.60 40.58 -20.36
C ILE A 67 -25.43 41.56 -20.44
N ALA A 68 -24.56 41.53 -19.44
CA ALA A 68 -23.28 42.25 -19.45
C ALA A 68 -22.21 41.49 -20.24
N SER A 69 -21.03 42.10 -20.43
CA SER A 69 -19.91 41.48 -21.14
C SER A 69 -19.42 40.19 -20.46
N PHE A 70 -18.79 39.30 -21.26
CA PHE A 70 -18.15 38.08 -20.76
C PHE A 70 -17.19 38.34 -19.58
N GLN A 71 -16.39 39.41 -19.65
CA GLN A 71 -15.47 39.79 -18.57
C GLN A 71 -16.21 40.11 -17.26
N THR A 72 -17.43 40.66 -17.36
CA THR A 72 -18.27 40.95 -16.20
C THR A 72 -18.77 39.65 -15.56
N PHE A 73 -19.23 38.68 -16.36
CA PHE A 73 -19.63 37.36 -15.88
C PHE A 73 -18.45 36.63 -15.21
N GLN A 74 -17.27 36.62 -15.84
CA GLN A 74 -16.06 36.01 -15.29
C GLN A 74 -15.69 36.62 -13.92
N ARG A 75 -15.72 37.95 -13.80
CA ARG A 75 -15.45 38.63 -12.53
C ARG A 75 -16.50 38.30 -11.48
N ARG A 76 -17.78 38.31 -11.85
CA ARG A 76 -18.89 37.98 -10.95
C ARG A 76 -18.79 36.55 -10.42
N VAL A 77 -18.35 35.58 -11.25
CA VAL A 77 -18.10 34.21 -10.79
C VAL A 77 -17.02 34.18 -9.72
N VAL A 78 -15.89 34.86 -9.95
CA VAL A 78 -14.77 34.89 -8.99
C VAL A 78 -15.12 35.65 -7.71
N GLU A 79 -15.94 36.70 -7.80
CA GLU A 79 -16.31 37.53 -6.66
C GLU A 79 -17.47 36.96 -5.83
N GLU A 80 -18.49 36.35 -6.45
CA GLU A 80 -19.71 35.89 -5.76
C GLU A 80 -19.67 34.40 -5.37
N ILE A 81 -18.85 33.59 -6.04
CA ILE A 81 -18.87 32.13 -5.83
C ILE A 81 -17.53 31.67 -5.24
N PRO A 82 -17.54 31.12 -4.01
CA PRO A 82 -16.35 30.54 -3.42
C PRO A 82 -15.77 29.42 -4.30
N TYR A 83 -14.44 29.37 -4.38
CA TYR A 83 -13.73 28.36 -5.16
C TYR A 83 -14.10 26.93 -4.74
N GLU A 84 -14.33 26.68 -3.44
CA GLU A 84 -14.72 25.36 -2.94
C GLU A 84 -16.07 24.89 -3.53
N VAL A 85 -17.02 25.81 -3.74
CA VAL A 85 -18.35 25.50 -4.30
C VAL A 85 -18.24 25.11 -5.76
N ILE A 86 -17.42 25.84 -6.54
CA ILE A 86 -17.14 25.51 -7.94
C ILE A 86 -16.50 24.12 -8.02
N LEU A 87 -15.52 23.86 -7.16
CA LEU A 87 -14.80 22.59 -7.11
C LEU A 87 -15.72 21.42 -6.70
N LEU A 88 -16.60 21.64 -5.71
CA LEU A 88 -17.57 20.64 -5.26
C LEU A 88 -18.53 20.24 -6.38
N LYS A 89 -19.09 21.23 -7.09
CA LYS A 89 -20.09 21.00 -8.13
C LYS A 89 -19.49 20.35 -9.38
N ARG A 90 -18.26 20.73 -9.74
CA ARG A 90 -17.59 20.25 -10.97
C ARG A 90 -16.79 18.97 -10.77
N LYS A 91 -16.08 18.85 -9.65
CA LYS A 91 -15.12 17.74 -9.39
C LYS A 91 -15.49 16.86 -8.20
N GLY A 92 -16.59 17.17 -7.50
CA GLY A 92 -17.10 16.38 -6.38
C GLY A 92 -16.37 16.62 -5.05
N ALA A 93 -16.87 15.96 -4.01
CA ALA A 93 -16.41 16.15 -2.63
C ALA A 93 -14.93 15.77 -2.40
N ASN A 94 -14.41 14.79 -3.16
CA ASN A 94 -13.01 14.37 -3.06
C ASN A 94 -12.04 15.49 -3.49
N ALA A 95 -12.37 16.25 -4.53
CA ALA A 95 -11.54 17.38 -4.96
C ALA A 95 -11.50 18.49 -3.89
N VAL A 96 -12.61 18.73 -3.20
CA VAL A 96 -12.69 19.68 -2.08
C VAL A 96 -11.85 19.20 -0.90
N ALA A 97 -11.89 17.91 -0.57
CA ALA A 97 -11.04 17.35 0.49
C ALA A 97 -9.54 17.59 0.23
N LYS A 98 -9.11 17.60 -1.04
CA LYS A 98 -7.71 17.89 -1.43
C LYS A 98 -7.29 19.34 -1.19
N LEU A 99 -8.22 20.27 -0.92
CA LEU A 99 -7.90 21.64 -0.50
C LEU A 99 -7.40 21.71 0.94
N VAL A 100 -7.77 20.73 1.78
CA VAL A 100 -7.25 20.64 3.14
C VAL A 100 -5.75 20.33 3.06
N PRO A 101 -4.89 21.17 3.67
CA PRO A 101 -3.46 20.92 3.66
C PRO A 101 -3.17 19.59 4.35
N ALA A 102 -2.28 18.81 3.76
CA ALA A 102 -1.87 17.53 4.34
C ALA A 102 -1.24 17.78 5.72
N LEU A 103 -1.70 17.02 6.72
CA LEU A 103 -1.12 17.07 8.06
C LEU A 103 0.33 16.58 8.00
N ARG A 104 1.28 17.47 8.31
CA ARG A 104 2.68 17.09 8.48
C ARG A 104 2.86 16.48 9.86
N ARG A 105 3.12 15.17 9.90
CA ARG A 105 3.52 14.47 11.12
C ARG A 105 5.05 14.45 11.19
N THR A 106 5.59 14.87 12.31
CA THR A 106 7.02 14.73 12.62
C THR A 106 7.34 13.26 12.89
N VAL A 107 8.50 12.81 12.43
CA VAL A 107 8.98 11.42 12.62
C VAL A 107 10.08 11.29 13.68
N LYS A 108 10.44 12.40 14.33
CA LYS A 108 11.57 12.49 15.28
C LYS A 108 11.47 11.56 16.49
N ASP A 109 10.26 11.30 16.96
CA ASP A 109 10.04 10.51 18.18
C ASP A 109 9.97 9.00 17.92
N LEU A 110 9.87 8.59 16.65
CA LEU A 110 9.85 7.18 16.26
C LEU A 110 11.27 6.61 16.26
N LEU A 111 11.47 5.38 16.68
CA LEU A 111 12.76 4.69 16.50
C LEU A 111 12.86 4.13 15.06
N ALA A 112 14.09 4.00 14.54
CA ALA A 112 14.30 3.36 13.23
C ALA A 112 13.89 1.88 13.32
N GLY A 113 13.07 1.42 12.37
CA GLY A 113 12.53 0.06 12.31
C GLY A 113 11.36 -0.21 13.25
N GLU A 114 10.95 0.78 14.07
CA GLU A 114 9.76 0.66 14.91
C GLU A 114 8.47 0.66 14.10
N TRP A 115 8.40 1.53 13.08
CA TRP A 115 7.24 1.69 12.23
C TRP A 115 7.62 1.58 10.76
N ILE A 116 7.09 0.54 10.10
CA ILE A 116 7.25 0.34 8.66
C ILE A 116 5.95 0.55 7.89
N ASN A 117 6.07 1.01 6.65
CA ASN A 117 4.98 1.20 5.70
C ASN A 117 5.11 0.20 4.55
N GLY A 118 4.01 -0.50 4.25
CA GLY A 118 3.91 -1.43 3.14
C GLY A 118 3.19 -0.81 1.96
N ASP A 119 3.79 -0.91 0.77
CA ASP A 119 3.18 -0.39 -0.45
C ASP A 119 3.51 -1.24 -1.68
N GLY A 120 2.55 -1.28 -2.61
CA GLY A 120 2.66 -2.05 -3.85
C GLY A 120 2.95 -1.16 -5.04
N TYR A 121 3.85 -1.60 -5.91
CA TYR A 121 4.16 -0.92 -7.16
C TYR A 121 3.97 -1.85 -8.36
N GLN A 122 3.25 -1.39 -9.37
CA GLN A 122 3.20 -2.06 -10.66
C GLN A 122 4.21 -1.41 -11.60
N HIS A 123 5.17 -2.20 -12.07
CA HIS A 123 6.19 -1.72 -12.99
C HIS A 123 5.60 -1.41 -14.37
N ASN A 124 6.14 -0.37 -15.01
CA ASN A 124 5.83 0.03 -16.38
C ASN A 124 6.79 -0.60 -17.40
N VAL A 125 7.38 -1.74 -17.06
CA VAL A 125 8.29 -2.50 -17.92
C VAL A 125 7.69 -3.88 -18.19
N PHE A 126 7.77 -4.32 -19.45
CA PHE A 126 7.42 -5.69 -19.82
C PHE A 126 8.58 -6.64 -19.52
N VAL A 127 8.30 -7.68 -18.74
CA VAL A 127 9.27 -8.70 -18.34
C VAL A 127 8.80 -10.05 -18.83
N LYS A 128 9.70 -10.81 -19.46
CA LYS A 128 9.49 -12.20 -19.79
C LYS A 128 9.79 -13.04 -18.55
N TRP A 129 8.74 -13.54 -17.92
CA TRP A 129 8.81 -14.32 -16.69
C TRP A 129 9.38 -15.73 -16.94
N HIS A 130 9.77 -16.44 -15.88
CA HIS A 130 10.30 -17.82 -15.98
C HIS A 130 9.27 -18.81 -16.57
N THR A 131 7.97 -18.50 -16.51
CA THR A 131 6.88 -19.24 -17.15
C THR A 131 6.74 -18.95 -18.65
N CYS A 132 7.64 -18.15 -19.23
CA CYS A 132 7.60 -17.61 -20.60
C CYS A 132 6.48 -16.60 -20.89
N GLU A 133 5.67 -16.24 -19.89
CA GLU A 133 4.66 -15.19 -20.04
C GLU A 133 5.31 -13.80 -20.01
N ILE A 134 4.81 -12.88 -20.84
CA ILE A 134 5.25 -11.47 -20.84
C ILE A 134 4.25 -10.68 -20.00
N VAL A 135 4.71 -10.19 -18.86
CA VAL A 135 3.87 -9.55 -17.86
C VAL A 135 4.48 -8.24 -17.38
N ARG A 136 3.66 -7.42 -16.74
CA ARG A 136 4.11 -6.27 -15.97
C ARG A 136 4.17 -6.69 -14.51
N PRO A 137 5.37 -6.95 -13.97
CA PRO A 137 5.48 -7.46 -12.62
C PRO A 137 5.03 -6.41 -11.61
N LYS A 138 4.64 -6.91 -10.44
CA LYS A 138 4.30 -6.10 -9.29
C LYS A 138 5.27 -6.40 -8.16
N THR A 139 5.79 -5.35 -7.54
CA THR A 139 6.72 -5.47 -6.42
C THR A 139 6.09 -4.86 -5.18
N TRP A 140 6.12 -5.62 -4.09
CA TRP A 140 5.74 -5.12 -2.77
C TRP A 140 6.99 -4.64 -2.04
N PHE A 141 6.91 -3.48 -1.40
CA PHE A 141 8.00 -2.85 -0.66
C PHE A 141 7.61 -2.63 0.80
N TRP A 142 8.56 -2.86 1.69
CA TRP A 142 8.53 -2.41 3.07
C TRP A 142 9.54 -1.28 3.25
N GLN A 143 9.04 -0.13 3.69
CA GLN A 143 9.84 1.08 3.88
C GLN A 143 9.76 1.54 5.34
N ASP A 144 10.89 1.92 5.93
CA ASP A 144 10.90 2.54 7.25
C ASP A 144 10.26 3.94 7.22
N VAL A 145 9.41 4.23 8.20
CA VAL A 145 8.69 5.52 8.25
C VAL A 145 9.60 6.66 8.74
N ARG A 146 10.63 6.39 9.55
CA ARG A 146 11.53 7.42 10.07
C ARG A 146 12.58 7.81 9.02
N THR A 147 13.32 6.84 8.51
CA THR A 147 14.49 7.03 7.65
C THR A 147 14.15 7.06 6.16
N ARG A 148 13.00 6.48 5.76
CA ARG A 148 12.57 6.27 4.36
C ARG A 148 13.35 5.22 3.60
N GLU A 149 14.21 4.45 4.27
CA GLU A 149 14.91 3.36 3.65
C GLU A 149 13.96 2.22 3.28
N ILE A 150 14.17 1.62 2.11
CA ILE A 150 13.50 0.39 1.71
C ILE A 150 14.26 -0.78 2.34
N LEU A 151 13.59 -1.49 3.25
CA LEU A 151 14.17 -2.56 4.05
C LEU A 151 14.07 -3.93 3.36
N GLY A 152 13.00 -4.16 2.62
CA GLY A 152 12.74 -5.44 1.97
C GLY A 152 11.67 -5.35 0.91
N TYR A 153 11.76 -6.24 -0.08
CA TYR A 153 10.85 -6.23 -1.22
C TYR A 153 10.76 -7.61 -1.88
N ARG A 154 9.62 -7.89 -2.51
CA ARG A 154 9.41 -9.11 -3.32
C ARG A 154 8.59 -8.80 -4.55
N THR A 155 9.00 -9.40 -5.67
CA THR A 155 8.35 -9.25 -6.97
C THR A 155 7.56 -10.51 -7.32
N SER A 156 6.37 -10.31 -7.89
CA SER A 156 5.52 -11.38 -8.42
C SER A 156 4.85 -10.94 -9.72
N ILE A 157 4.28 -11.90 -10.43
CA ILE A 157 3.46 -11.69 -11.63
C ILE A 157 2.24 -10.82 -11.31
N SER A 158 1.68 -10.96 -10.09
CA SER A 158 0.48 -10.27 -9.66
C SER A 158 0.54 -9.85 -8.19
N GLU A 159 -0.41 -9.02 -7.76
CA GLU A 159 -0.58 -8.65 -6.36
C GLU A 159 -1.10 -9.87 -5.59
N ASN A 160 -0.19 -10.54 -4.87
CA ASN A 160 -0.51 -11.67 -4.01
C ASN A 160 -0.09 -11.38 -2.57
N THR A 161 -0.73 -12.09 -1.64
CA THR A 161 -0.41 -11.99 -0.21
C THR A 161 0.97 -12.58 0.09
N ASP A 162 1.42 -13.55 -0.70
CA ASP A 162 2.72 -14.20 -0.51
C ASP A 162 3.89 -13.23 -0.71
N SER A 163 3.81 -12.29 -1.67
CA SER A 163 4.86 -11.26 -1.82
C SER A 163 4.92 -10.34 -0.61
N ILE A 164 3.78 -9.99 -0.04
CA ILE A 164 3.70 -9.17 1.18
C ILE A 164 4.33 -9.93 2.35
N HIS A 165 3.98 -11.21 2.48
CA HIS A 165 4.46 -12.11 3.53
C HIS A 165 5.97 -12.34 3.44
N HIS A 166 6.47 -12.78 2.27
CA HIS A 166 7.89 -13.06 2.07
C HIS A 166 8.74 -11.79 2.19
N ALA A 167 8.26 -10.64 1.69
CA ALA A 167 8.97 -9.38 1.89
C ALA A 167 9.02 -8.99 3.38
N LEU A 168 7.95 -9.26 4.15
CA LEU A 168 7.94 -8.98 5.59
C LEU A 168 8.87 -9.94 6.33
N MET A 169 8.91 -11.20 5.91
CA MET A 169 9.80 -12.23 6.44
C MET A 169 11.27 -11.82 6.25
N ASP A 170 11.65 -11.31 5.08
CA ASP A 170 13.01 -10.81 4.83
C ASP A 170 13.36 -9.65 5.77
N VAL A 171 12.42 -8.72 5.99
CA VAL A 171 12.63 -7.60 6.94
C VAL A 171 12.79 -8.11 8.37
N ILE A 172 11.92 -9.01 8.83
CA ILE A 172 11.96 -9.53 10.19
C ILE A 172 13.23 -10.35 10.43
N PHE A 173 13.64 -11.14 9.45
CA PHE A 173 14.84 -11.95 9.53
C PHE A 173 16.12 -11.11 9.64
N ASN A 174 16.20 -10.01 8.88
CA ASN A 174 17.38 -9.15 8.86
C ASN A 174 17.41 -8.13 10.00
N TYR A 175 16.25 -7.56 10.36
CA TYR A 175 16.18 -6.37 11.22
C TYR A 175 15.36 -6.54 12.51
N GLY A 176 14.62 -7.63 12.65
CA GLY A 176 13.73 -7.88 13.80
C GLY A 176 12.28 -7.46 13.57
N ILE A 177 11.45 -7.67 14.58
CA ILE A 177 10.00 -7.49 14.51
C ILE A 177 9.62 -6.03 14.77
N PRO A 178 9.00 -5.32 13.81
CA PRO A 178 8.53 -3.95 14.03
C PRO A 178 7.38 -3.90 15.03
N ASN A 179 7.21 -2.77 15.73
CA ASN A 179 6.07 -2.57 16.63
C ASN A 179 4.80 -2.26 15.84
N THR A 180 4.92 -1.43 14.81
CA THR A 180 3.77 -0.91 14.08
C THR A 180 3.97 -1.05 12.58
N ILE A 181 2.90 -1.43 11.88
CA ILE A 181 2.85 -1.54 10.43
C ILE A 181 1.72 -0.67 9.89
N THR A 182 2.01 0.17 8.90
CA THR A 182 0.97 0.79 8.07
C THR A 182 0.81 0.01 6.76
N LEU A 183 -0.42 -0.40 6.45
CA LEU A 183 -0.78 -1.02 5.18
C LEU A 183 -1.77 -0.16 4.41
N ASP A 184 -1.61 -0.14 3.09
CA ASP A 184 -2.67 0.32 2.21
C ASP A 184 -3.83 -0.68 2.21
N ASN A 185 -5.07 -0.21 2.20
CA ASN A 185 -6.27 -1.07 2.29
C ASN A 185 -6.64 -1.71 0.93
N THR A 186 -5.63 -2.23 0.23
CA THR A 186 -5.81 -2.98 -1.02
C THR A 186 -6.25 -4.42 -0.70
N ARG A 187 -6.98 -5.06 -1.63
CA ARG A 187 -7.53 -6.42 -1.43
C ARG A 187 -6.46 -7.46 -1.08
N ALA A 188 -5.24 -7.33 -1.62
CA ALA A 188 -4.14 -8.25 -1.36
C ALA A 188 -3.50 -8.04 0.02
N ALA A 189 -3.41 -6.78 0.47
CA ALA A 189 -2.88 -6.41 1.80
C ALA A 189 -3.88 -6.70 2.93
N ALA A 190 -5.19 -6.60 2.65
CA ALA A 190 -6.26 -6.90 3.61
C ALA A 190 -6.64 -8.39 3.69
N ASN A 191 -5.82 -9.30 3.15
CA ASN A 191 -6.15 -10.73 3.11
C ASN A 191 -6.11 -11.36 4.52
N LYS A 192 -6.98 -12.35 4.75
CA LYS A 192 -7.20 -12.99 6.05
C LYS A 192 -5.92 -13.61 6.63
N ALA A 193 -5.11 -14.28 5.82
CA ALA A 193 -3.90 -14.96 6.28
C ALA A 193 -2.88 -14.06 7.01
N MET A 194 -2.79 -12.77 6.64
CA MET A 194 -1.84 -11.85 7.25
C MET A 194 -2.43 -11.07 8.42
N THR A 195 -3.72 -10.72 8.36
CA THR A 195 -4.33 -9.71 9.23
C THR A 195 -5.47 -10.23 10.09
N SER A 196 -5.78 -11.54 10.03
CA SER A 196 -6.87 -12.17 10.81
C SER A 196 -6.77 -11.85 12.32
N GLY A 197 -7.89 -11.52 12.98
CA GLY A 197 -7.90 -11.06 14.38
C GLY A 197 -7.83 -9.54 14.63
N ILE A 198 -7.60 -8.69 13.61
CA ILE A 198 -7.61 -7.22 13.77
C ILE A 198 -9.02 -6.65 13.54
N ALA A 199 -9.53 -5.89 14.53
CA ALA A 199 -10.89 -5.37 14.60
C ALA A 199 -11.25 -4.31 13.53
N ASN A 200 -10.29 -3.51 13.07
CA ASN A 200 -10.54 -2.37 12.16
C ASN A 200 -10.54 -2.73 10.65
N ARG A 201 -10.90 -3.97 10.30
CA ARG A 201 -11.03 -4.37 8.89
C ARG A 201 -12.42 -4.07 8.36
N TYR A 202 -12.54 -2.95 7.64
CA TYR A 202 -13.80 -2.42 7.11
C TYR A 202 -14.50 -3.29 6.04
N ARG A 203 -13.94 -4.44 5.62
CA ARG A 203 -14.39 -5.12 4.39
C ARG A 203 -14.77 -6.60 4.52
N PHE A 204 -14.35 -7.31 5.57
CA PHE A 204 -14.68 -8.73 5.76
C PHE A 204 -15.34 -8.94 7.13
N LYS A 205 -16.38 -9.78 7.19
CA LYS A 205 -17.02 -10.17 8.46
C LYS A 205 -15.98 -10.85 9.35
N HIS A 206 -15.92 -10.41 10.61
CA HIS A 206 -15.14 -11.05 11.65
C HIS A 206 -15.80 -12.40 11.99
N ASP A 207 -15.06 -13.50 11.82
CA ASP A 207 -15.46 -14.82 12.29
C ASP A 207 -14.52 -15.18 13.44
N GLU A 208 -15.04 -15.48 14.62
CA GLU A 208 -14.23 -15.82 15.83
C GLU A 208 -13.46 -17.14 15.67
N LEU A 209 -13.80 -17.94 14.65
CA LEU A 209 -13.18 -19.23 14.35
C LEU A 209 -12.06 -19.15 13.29
N ASP A 210 -11.81 -17.97 12.72
CA ASP A 210 -10.71 -17.80 11.77
C ASP A 210 -9.36 -17.74 12.52
N PRO A 211 -8.34 -18.53 12.13
CA PRO A 211 -7.04 -18.51 12.78
C PRO A 211 -6.45 -17.10 12.75
N LYS A 212 -5.76 -16.70 13.82
CA LYS A 212 -5.12 -15.38 13.89
C LYS A 212 -4.09 -15.22 12.77
N GLY A 213 -4.00 -14.01 12.23
CA GLY A 213 -3.03 -13.65 11.22
C GLY A 213 -1.62 -13.61 11.81
N ILE A 214 -0.62 -13.72 10.95
CA ILE A 214 0.78 -13.73 11.38
C ILE A 214 1.18 -12.43 12.08
N MET A 215 0.70 -11.27 11.61
CA MET A 215 1.05 -9.96 12.20
C MET A 215 0.56 -9.83 13.66
N PRO A 216 -0.72 -10.14 14.00
CA PRO A 216 -1.17 -10.21 15.38
C PRO A 216 -0.47 -11.24 16.26
N ILE A 217 -0.13 -12.43 15.72
CA ILE A 217 0.59 -13.47 16.48
C ILE A 217 1.97 -12.97 16.89
N LEU A 218 2.63 -12.22 16.01
CA LEU A 218 3.90 -11.57 16.31
C LEU A 218 3.73 -10.35 17.21
N GLY A 219 2.50 -9.92 17.55
CA GLY A 219 2.26 -8.73 18.37
C GLY A 219 2.61 -7.43 17.65
N ILE A 220 2.32 -7.35 16.35
CA ILE A 220 2.51 -6.17 15.53
C ILE A 220 1.19 -5.41 15.43
N ASP A 221 1.22 -4.11 15.75
CA ASP A 221 0.06 -3.23 15.60
C ASP A 221 -0.11 -2.79 14.15
N VAL A 222 -1.24 -3.16 13.53
CA VAL A 222 -1.50 -2.86 12.12
C VAL A 222 -2.47 -1.69 11.98
N HIS A 223 -2.01 -0.62 11.35
CA HIS A 223 -2.83 0.50 10.91
C HIS A 223 -3.15 0.39 9.42
N PHE A 224 -4.43 0.44 9.08
CA PHE A 224 -4.86 0.60 7.69
C PHE A 224 -5.01 2.08 7.36
N THR A 225 -4.55 2.50 6.19
CA THR A 225 -4.83 3.84 5.68
C THR A 225 -6.33 4.03 5.45
N SER A 226 -6.85 5.22 5.80
CA SER A 226 -8.25 5.56 5.59
C SER A 226 -8.58 5.66 4.09
N ILE A 227 -9.62 4.96 3.64
CA ILE A 227 -10.24 5.16 2.33
C ILE A 227 -11.26 6.29 2.48
N LEU A 228 -11.11 7.37 1.71
CA LEU A 228 -12.08 8.46 1.65
C LEU A 228 -12.61 8.53 0.22
N TYR A 229 -13.93 8.38 0.06
CA TYR A 229 -14.63 8.49 -1.23
C TYR A 229 -14.11 7.56 -2.34
N GLY A 230 -13.66 6.34 -1.99
CA GLY A 230 -13.25 5.31 -2.96
C GLY A 230 -11.83 5.46 -3.51
N GLU A 231 -11.10 6.52 -3.16
CA GLU A 231 -9.67 6.66 -3.40
C GLU A 231 -8.90 6.49 -2.08
N GLY A 232 -7.73 5.84 -2.14
CA GLY A 232 -6.81 5.81 -1.01
C GLY A 232 -6.40 7.24 -0.67
N HIS A 233 -6.56 7.66 0.60
CA HIS A 233 -6.22 9.01 1.02
C HIS A 233 -4.70 9.17 1.00
N GLY A 234 -4.13 9.58 -0.14
CA GLY A 234 -2.68 9.72 -0.32
C GLY A 234 -2.02 10.70 0.65
N GLN A 235 -2.81 11.58 1.29
CA GLN A 235 -2.34 12.48 2.35
C GLN A 235 -2.25 11.82 3.73
N ALA A 236 -2.81 10.62 3.93
CA ALA A 236 -2.73 9.89 5.21
C ALA A 236 -1.34 9.25 5.42
N LYS A 237 -0.60 8.99 4.33
CA LYS A 237 0.79 8.50 4.36
C LYS A 237 1.72 9.70 4.62
N PRO A 238 2.48 9.73 5.73
CA PRO A 238 3.29 10.89 6.11
C PRO A 238 4.58 11.07 5.29
N ILE A 239 4.61 10.73 3.99
CA ILE A 239 5.87 10.37 3.29
C ILE A 239 5.99 11.09 1.94
N GLU A 240 7.22 11.55 1.63
CA GLU A 240 7.68 11.74 0.24
C GLU A 240 7.30 10.49 -0.58
N ARG A 241 6.57 10.66 -1.69
CA ARG A 241 6.02 9.51 -2.41
C ARG A 241 7.18 8.73 -3.04
N ALA A 242 7.57 7.59 -2.45
CA ALA A 242 8.61 6.69 -2.96
C ALA A 242 8.37 6.22 -4.41
N PHE A 243 7.11 6.26 -4.87
CA PHE A 243 6.67 5.94 -6.24
C PHE A 243 6.32 7.19 -7.08
N GLY A 244 6.68 8.37 -6.59
CA GLY A 244 6.49 9.66 -7.24
C GLY A 244 7.58 9.97 -8.28
N LYS A 245 7.67 11.24 -8.67
CA LYS A 245 8.71 11.71 -9.60
C LYS A 245 10.09 11.59 -8.91
N GLY A 246 11.04 10.89 -9.53
CA GLY A 246 12.36 10.61 -8.92
C GLY A 246 12.38 9.42 -7.94
N GLY A 247 11.26 8.69 -7.82
CA GLY A 247 11.15 7.49 -7.01
C GLY A 247 11.59 6.20 -7.73
N ILE A 248 11.09 5.05 -7.27
CA ILE A 248 11.43 3.73 -7.81
C ILE A 248 11.14 3.60 -9.31
N GLY A 249 10.07 4.23 -9.82
CA GLY A 249 9.80 4.24 -11.27
C GLY A 249 10.86 4.97 -12.10
N GLU A 250 11.58 5.94 -11.53
CA GLU A 250 12.71 6.57 -12.22
C GLU A 250 13.97 5.70 -12.12
N LYS A 251 14.24 5.16 -10.92
CA LYS A 251 15.47 4.42 -10.60
C LYS A 251 15.50 2.99 -11.13
N VAL A 252 14.33 2.41 -11.41
CA VAL A 252 14.19 1.04 -11.93
C VAL A 252 13.63 1.07 -13.34
N ASP A 253 12.39 1.53 -13.54
CA ASP A 253 11.69 1.32 -14.83
C ASP A 253 12.34 2.03 -16.02
N LYS A 254 13.09 3.11 -15.77
CA LYS A 254 13.76 3.91 -16.82
C LYS A 254 15.25 3.62 -16.96
N ARG A 255 15.76 2.58 -16.29
CA ARG A 255 17.18 2.26 -16.41
C ARG A 255 17.55 1.87 -17.84
N PRO A 256 18.77 2.18 -18.31
CA PRO A 256 19.19 1.89 -19.68
C PRO A 256 19.07 0.42 -20.09
N GLU A 257 19.28 -0.51 -19.15
CA GLU A 257 19.20 -1.96 -19.40
C GLU A 257 17.76 -2.42 -19.70
N LEU A 258 16.75 -1.64 -19.30
CA LEU A 258 15.33 -1.91 -19.53
C LEU A 258 14.76 -1.12 -20.72
N ALA A 259 15.60 -0.35 -21.42
CA ALA A 259 15.20 0.43 -22.58
C ALA A 259 14.59 -0.46 -23.67
N GLY A 260 13.50 0.01 -24.30
CA GLY A 260 12.75 -0.75 -25.30
C GLY A 260 11.65 -1.67 -24.72
N PHE A 261 11.69 -1.96 -23.42
CA PHE A 261 10.65 -2.72 -22.71
C PHE A 261 9.75 -1.83 -21.82
N TYR A 262 10.15 -0.57 -21.61
CA TYR A 262 9.38 0.43 -20.88
C TYR A 262 8.18 0.94 -21.70
N MET A 263 7.01 0.98 -21.07
CA MET A 263 5.72 1.32 -21.71
C MET A 263 5.36 2.80 -21.59
N GLY A 264 6.03 3.55 -20.71
CA GLY A 264 5.58 4.89 -20.34
C GLY A 264 4.66 4.87 -19.13
N LYS A 265 4.44 6.05 -18.54
CA LYS A 265 3.63 6.20 -17.33
C LYS A 265 2.14 6.10 -17.62
N ASN A 266 1.71 6.55 -18.79
CA ASN A 266 0.32 6.62 -19.24
C ASN A 266 0.23 6.35 -20.75
N VAL A 267 -0.99 6.13 -21.26
CA VAL A 267 -1.24 5.84 -22.68
C VAL A 267 -0.67 6.92 -23.63
N LEU A 268 -0.61 8.17 -23.18
CA LEU A 268 -0.09 9.33 -23.94
C LEU A 268 1.43 9.53 -23.81
N GLU A 269 2.07 8.92 -22.81
CA GLU A 269 3.51 9.10 -22.51
C GLU A 269 4.31 7.85 -22.93
N LYS A 270 3.95 7.25 -24.07
CA LYS A 270 4.64 6.07 -24.60
C LYS A 270 5.96 6.49 -25.28
N PRO A 271 7.09 5.86 -24.93
CA PRO A 271 8.34 6.06 -25.66
C PRO A 271 8.26 5.61 -27.13
N ASP A 272 9.07 6.20 -28.00
CA ASP A 272 9.16 5.79 -29.41
C ASP A 272 9.69 4.37 -29.59
N ASN A 273 10.56 3.91 -28.67
CA ASN A 273 11.08 2.54 -28.65
C ASN A 273 10.12 1.52 -28.01
N TYR A 274 8.86 1.89 -27.77
CA TYR A 274 7.86 1.02 -27.21
C TYR A 274 7.54 -0.17 -28.12
N ASN A 275 7.83 -1.39 -27.65
CA ASN A 275 7.68 -2.61 -28.45
C ASN A 275 6.25 -3.20 -28.49
N GLY A 276 5.24 -2.51 -27.94
CA GLY A 276 3.86 -2.99 -27.93
C GLY A 276 3.56 -4.12 -26.95
N GLY A 277 4.50 -4.48 -26.06
CA GLY A 277 4.37 -5.65 -25.18
C GLY A 277 4.64 -6.99 -25.87
N LYS A 278 5.22 -6.97 -27.08
CA LYS A 278 5.54 -8.18 -27.85
C LYS A 278 6.78 -8.92 -27.35
N ALA A 279 7.65 -8.22 -26.64
CA ALA A 279 8.84 -8.76 -26.01
C ALA A 279 8.97 -8.19 -24.60
N GLY A 280 9.63 -8.94 -23.73
CA GLY A 280 9.97 -8.50 -22.38
C GLY A 280 11.45 -8.70 -22.11
N VAL A 281 12.01 -7.90 -21.22
CA VAL A 281 13.36 -8.13 -20.68
C VAL A 281 13.40 -9.48 -19.98
N GLY A 282 14.54 -10.16 -19.97
CA GLY A 282 14.71 -11.40 -19.20
C GLY A 282 14.45 -11.16 -17.71
N HIS A 283 13.79 -12.11 -17.06
CA HIS A 283 13.46 -12.07 -15.63
C HIS A 283 14.67 -11.70 -14.75
N ASP A 284 15.81 -12.36 -14.94
CA ASP A 284 16.99 -12.17 -14.10
C ASP A 284 17.62 -10.79 -14.28
N VAL A 285 17.60 -10.27 -15.52
CA VAL A 285 18.05 -8.91 -15.84
C VAL A 285 17.15 -7.88 -15.16
N PHE A 286 15.83 -8.12 -15.13
CA PHE A 286 14.91 -7.26 -14.41
C PHE A 286 15.18 -7.27 -12.90
N LEU A 287 15.42 -8.44 -12.28
CA LEU A 287 15.73 -8.52 -10.86
C LEU A 287 17.04 -7.81 -10.49
N GLN A 288 18.07 -7.92 -11.33
CA GLN A 288 19.32 -7.18 -11.16
C GLN A 288 19.10 -5.66 -11.26
N ALA A 289 18.32 -5.22 -12.26
CA ALA A 289 17.97 -3.81 -12.43
C ALA A 289 17.14 -3.28 -11.25
N LEU A 290 16.23 -4.08 -10.71
CA LEU A 290 15.43 -3.76 -9.53
C LEU A 290 16.31 -3.59 -8.29
N ALA A 291 17.20 -4.55 -8.02
CA ALA A 291 18.12 -4.48 -6.88
C ALA A 291 19.03 -3.24 -6.97
N ALA A 292 19.65 -3.01 -8.13
CA ALA A 292 20.51 -1.86 -8.35
C ALA A 292 19.74 -0.52 -8.23
N GLY A 293 18.49 -0.47 -8.69
CA GLY A 293 17.67 0.74 -8.56
C GLY A 293 17.23 1.05 -7.13
N ILE A 294 17.06 0.02 -6.29
CA ILE A 294 16.75 0.18 -4.87
C ILE A 294 17.98 0.61 -4.09
N GLU A 295 19.14 0.02 -4.36
CA GLU A 295 20.42 0.45 -3.80
C GLU A 295 20.71 1.91 -4.15
N GLU A 296 20.53 2.30 -5.41
CA GLU A 296 20.66 3.70 -5.84
C GLU A 296 19.64 4.62 -5.13
N TYR A 297 18.42 4.13 -4.91
CA TYR A 297 17.40 4.88 -4.20
C TYR A 297 17.78 5.13 -2.74
N ASN A 298 18.24 4.11 -2.02
CA ASN A 298 18.60 4.25 -0.61
C ASN A 298 19.90 5.05 -0.41
N SER A 299 20.89 4.88 -1.31
CA SER A 299 22.21 5.52 -1.23
C SER A 299 22.26 6.95 -1.77
N GLN A 300 21.22 7.42 -2.46
CA GLN A 300 21.16 8.76 -3.00
C GLN A 300 21.32 9.82 -1.90
N LEU A 301 22.37 10.63 -2.01
CA LEU A 301 22.67 11.74 -1.10
C LEU A 301 21.72 12.93 -1.30
N LYS A 302 21.80 13.89 -0.37
CA LYS A 302 21.07 15.17 -0.40
C LYS A 302 19.55 15.00 -0.42
N ARG A 303 19.03 14.09 0.41
CA ARG A 303 17.58 13.88 0.54
C ARG A 303 16.93 15.00 1.36
N GLU A 304 15.87 15.60 0.81
CA GLU A 304 15.10 16.68 1.45
C GLU A 304 14.07 16.13 2.46
N THR A 305 14.55 15.41 3.48
CA THR A 305 13.70 14.89 4.57
C THR A 305 14.11 15.47 5.91
N GLU A 306 13.23 15.36 6.91
CA GLU A 306 13.50 15.83 8.28
C GLU A 306 14.78 15.20 8.88
N MET A 307 15.04 13.93 8.54
CA MET A 307 16.17 13.17 9.08
C MET A 307 17.46 13.35 8.26
N CYS A 308 17.35 13.46 6.93
CA CYS A 308 18.51 13.62 6.04
C CYS A 308 18.99 15.07 5.90
N ARG A 309 18.11 16.05 6.18
CA ARG A 309 18.41 17.50 6.20
C ARG A 309 19.05 18.05 4.93
N GLY A 310 18.81 17.43 3.77
CA GLY A 310 19.38 17.85 2.49
C GLY A 310 20.86 17.49 2.31
N GLU A 311 21.43 16.66 3.18
CA GLU A 311 22.85 16.27 3.15
C GLU A 311 23.01 14.76 3.00
N LEU A 312 22.37 13.99 3.90
CA LEU A 312 22.56 12.55 4.03
C LEU A 312 21.70 11.75 3.03
N SER A 313 22.06 10.47 2.84
CA SER A 313 21.21 9.46 2.19
C SER A 313 20.28 8.78 3.19
N PHE A 314 19.40 7.88 2.70
CA PHE A 314 18.56 7.07 3.59
C PHE A 314 19.39 6.02 4.33
N ASP A 315 20.32 5.35 3.63
CA ASP A 315 21.26 4.38 4.22
C ASP A 315 22.06 5.00 5.38
N GLN A 316 22.58 6.22 5.19
CA GLN A 316 23.38 6.90 6.22
C GLN A 316 22.56 7.24 7.47
N VAL A 317 21.27 7.55 7.29
CA VAL A 317 20.37 7.85 8.41
C VAL A 317 19.97 6.56 9.11
N TRP A 318 19.74 5.48 8.38
CA TRP A 318 19.45 4.17 8.96
C TRP A 318 20.62 3.62 9.74
N GLU A 319 21.82 3.57 9.16
CA GLU A 319 23.03 3.10 9.86
C GLU A 319 23.30 3.89 11.16
N ARG A 320 22.96 5.19 11.16
CA ARG A 320 23.10 6.05 12.34
C ARG A 320 22.05 5.78 13.42
N ASP A 321 20.80 5.53 13.02
CA ASP A 321 19.64 5.50 13.95
C ASP A 321 19.18 4.07 14.30
N TYR A 322 19.49 3.08 13.46
CA TYR A 322 19.09 1.69 13.63
C TYR A 322 20.06 0.97 14.58
N HIS A 323 19.50 0.39 15.63
CA HIS A 323 20.23 -0.48 16.53
C HIS A 323 19.40 -1.72 16.82
N PRO A 324 19.95 -2.95 16.65
CA PRO A 324 19.22 -4.18 16.92
C PRO A 324 18.66 -4.28 18.35
N THR A 325 19.26 -3.59 19.32
CA THR A 325 18.80 -3.53 20.71
C THR A 325 17.49 -2.76 20.90
N ASN A 326 17.15 -1.87 19.95
CA ASN A 326 15.95 -1.03 20.02
C ASN A 326 14.71 -1.76 19.48
N ILE A 327 14.92 -2.88 18.78
CA ILE A 327 13.85 -3.66 18.14
C ILE A 327 13.83 -5.06 18.72
N ARG A 328 12.63 -5.60 18.90
CA ARG A 328 12.46 -6.98 19.34
C ARG A 328 12.93 -7.94 18.25
N GLN A 329 14.00 -8.68 18.54
CA GLN A 329 14.50 -9.72 17.64
C GLN A 329 13.57 -10.94 17.63
N ALA A 330 13.37 -11.53 16.46
CA ALA A 330 12.51 -12.70 16.31
C ALA A 330 13.17 -13.94 16.90
N SER A 331 12.44 -14.69 17.73
CA SER A 331 12.91 -15.99 18.22
C SER A 331 12.90 -17.04 17.10
N PRO A 332 13.67 -18.12 17.21
CA PRO A 332 13.64 -19.22 16.24
C PRO A 332 12.23 -19.79 16.01
N GLU A 333 11.40 -19.83 17.05
CA GLU A 333 10.00 -20.27 16.97
C GLU A 333 9.14 -19.29 16.18
N GLN A 334 9.35 -17.98 16.37
CA GLN A 334 8.66 -16.95 15.60
C GLN A 334 9.08 -16.94 14.13
N LEU A 335 10.36 -17.22 13.84
CA LEU A 335 10.82 -17.41 12.47
C LEU A 335 10.17 -18.63 11.82
N ARG A 336 10.00 -19.76 12.53
CA ARG A 336 9.24 -20.92 12.01
C ARG A 336 7.80 -20.57 11.64
N LEU A 337 7.15 -19.67 12.38
CA LEU A 337 5.82 -19.16 12.02
C LEU A 337 5.82 -18.33 10.73
N LEU A 338 6.94 -17.76 10.32
CA LEU A 338 7.04 -16.97 9.09
C LEU A 338 7.43 -17.86 7.88
N PHE A 339 8.38 -18.77 8.05
CA PHE A 339 8.93 -19.56 6.94
C PHE A 339 8.05 -20.75 6.51
N LEU A 340 7.27 -21.33 7.43
CA LEU A 340 6.52 -22.55 7.14
C LEU A 340 5.09 -22.26 6.65
N GLN A 341 4.66 -22.99 5.61
CA GLN A 341 3.29 -22.94 5.12
C GLN A 341 2.32 -23.45 6.17
N ALA A 342 1.12 -22.87 6.25
CA ALA A 342 0.10 -23.24 7.22
C ALA A 342 -1.12 -23.88 6.54
N GLU A 343 -1.56 -25.03 7.05
CA GLU A 343 -2.82 -25.67 6.65
C GLU A 343 -3.65 -26.00 7.89
N THR A 344 -4.95 -25.73 7.85
CA THR A 344 -5.87 -26.13 8.92
C THR A 344 -6.37 -27.54 8.66
N VAL A 345 -6.05 -28.47 9.56
CA VAL A 345 -6.43 -29.88 9.44
C VAL A 345 -7.27 -30.33 10.62
N SER A 346 -8.10 -31.35 10.38
CA SER A 346 -8.78 -32.05 11.46
C SER A 346 -7.81 -33.03 12.12
N ILE A 347 -7.79 -33.05 13.45
CA ILE A 347 -6.96 -33.96 14.24
C ILE A 347 -7.81 -35.03 14.93
N LYS A 348 -7.31 -36.26 14.98
CA LYS A 348 -7.92 -37.34 15.74
C LYS A 348 -7.49 -37.26 17.21
N GLN A 349 -8.33 -37.80 18.10
CA GLN A 349 -8.08 -37.79 19.55
C GLN A 349 -6.81 -38.54 19.97
N ASN A 350 -6.28 -39.41 19.10
CA ASN A 350 -5.01 -40.11 19.28
C ASN A 350 -3.78 -39.30 18.82
N GLY A 351 -3.94 -38.04 18.42
CA GLY A 351 -2.85 -37.15 17.98
C GLY A 351 -2.43 -37.31 16.52
N GLU A 352 -3.22 -38.03 15.71
CA GLU A 352 -2.94 -38.27 14.28
C GLU A 352 -3.70 -37.28 13.38
N PHE A 353 -3.03 -36.79 12.34
CA PHE A 353 -3.64 -35.99 11.27
C PHE A 353 -2.97 -36.27 9.92
N THR A 354 -3.54 -35.73 8.84
CA THR A 354 -3.11 -36.03 7.48
C THR A 354 -2.95 -34.74 6.67
N LEU A 355 -1.83 -34.62 5.94
CA LEU A 355 -1.62 -33.55 4.95
C LEU A 355 -1.59 -34.15 3.53
N LYS A 356 -2.08 -33.39 2.56
CA LYS A 356 -2.01 -33.79 1.15
C LYS A 356 -0.64 -33.38 0.60
N ALA A 357 0.13 -34.34 0.12
CA ALA A 357 1.37 -34.04 -0.59
C ALA A 357 1.05 -33.37 -1.94
N ALA A 358 1.91 -32.44 -2.37
CA ALA A 358 1.63 -31.46 -3.42
C ALA A 358 1.00 -32.04 -4.70
N GLY A 359 -0.12 -31.43 -5.12
CA GLY A 359 -0.74 -31.63 -6.43
C GLY A 359 -1.91 -32.62 -6.43
N LYS A 360 -3.06 -32.17 -6.98
CA LYS A 360 -4.23 -33.02 -7.28
C LYS A 360 -3.91 -34.24 -8.18
N LEU A 361 -2.73 -34.31 -8.78
CA LEU A 361 -2.36 -35.33 -9.76
C LEU A 361 -2.09 -36.72 -9.17
N TYR A 362 -1.64 -36.83 -7.92
CA TYR A 362 -1.20 -38.14 -7.38
C TYR A 362 -1.93 -38.59 -6.11
N GLY A 363 -2.73 -37.73 -5.47
CA GLY A 363 -3.56 -38.14 -4.33
C GLY A 363 -2.78 -38.69 -3.11
N LEU A 364 -1.47 -38.44 -3.05
CA LEU A 364 -0.60 -38.92 -1.99
C LEU A 364 -0.86 -38.13 -0.71
N THR A 365 -1.04 -38.84 0.39
CA THR A 365 -1.32 -38.25 1.70
C THR A 365 -0.29 -38.73 2.71
N ASN A 366 0.34 -37.77 3.39
CA ASN A 366 1.27 -38.04 4.48
C ASN A 366 0.51 -38.02 5.80
N VAL A 367 0.70 -39.05 6.61
CA VAL A 367 0.13 -39.14 7.96
C VAL A 367 1.16 -38.63 8.95
N TYR A 368 0.75 -37.84 9.93
CA TYR A 368 1.62 -37.31 10.96
C TYR A 368 1.08 -37.65 12.33
N TRP A 369 1.98 -37.76 13.31
CA TRP A 369 1.61 -38.12 14.66
C TRP A 369 2.54 -37.48 15.69
N ALA A 370 1.95 -37.01 16.80
CA ALA A 370 2.69 -36.56 17.98
C ALA A 370 2.04 -37.14 19.24
N GLN A 371 2.88 -37.66 20.16
CA GLN A 371 2.41 -38.24 21.41
C GLN A 371 1.75 -37.21 22.32
N GLN A 372 2.24 -35.98 22.30
CA GLN A 372 1.76 -34.86 23.12
C GLN A 372 0.34 -34.42 22.75
N LEU A 373 -0.16 -34.81 21.58
CA LEU A 373 -1.50 -34.47 21.09
C LEU A 373 -2.54 -35.55 21.44
N ILE A 374 -2.16 -36.61 22.17
CA ILE A 374 -3.12 -37.61 22.65
C ILE A 374 -4.06 -36.94 23.67
N GLY A 375 -5.38 -37.08 23.45
CA GLY A 375 -6.40 -36.49 24.30
C GLY A 375 -6.75 -35.04 23.97
N ILE A 376 -6.26 -34.51 22.84
CA ILE A 376 -6.60 -33.16 22.38
C ILE A 376 -8.13 -32.97 22.29
N THR A 377 -8.62 -31.86 22.85
CA THR A 377 -10.04 -31.48 22.81
C THR A 377 -10.43 -30.74 21.54
N ASP A 378 -9.46 -30.10 20.89
CA ASP A 378 -9.65 -29.36 19.67
C ASP A 378 -9.91 -30.29 18.49
N LYS A 379 -10.92 -29.96 17.68
CA LYS A 379 -11.26 -30.72 16.46
C LYS A 379 -10.42 -30.31 15.25
N LYS A 380 -9.82 -29.12 15.29
CA LYS A 380 -9.02 -28.55 14.21
C LYS A 380 -7.77 -27.89 14.79
N VAL A 381 -6.66 -28.08 14.09
CA VAL A 381 -5.35 -27.51 14.43
C VAL A 381 -4.74 -26.87 13.19
N VAL A 382 -3.84 -25.91 13.41
CA VAL A 382 -3.05 -25.29 12.35
C VAL A 382 -1.70 -25.99 12.29
N VAL A 383 -1.40 -26.65 11.18
CA VAL A 383 -0.13 -27.34 10.98
C VAL A 383 0.76 -26.51 10.09
N ARG A 384 2.01 -26.37 10.49
CA ARG A 384 3.05 -25.68 9.76
C ARG A 384 4.12 -26.63 9.26
N PHE A 385 4.41 -26.57 7.96
CA PHE A 385 5.34 -27.48 7.30
C PHE A 385 6.17 -26.78 6.22
N ASP A 386 7.31 -27.37 5.90
CA ASP A 386 8.16 -26.96 4.79
C ASP A 386 7.69 -27.69 3.52
N PRO A 387 7.20 -26.98 2.49
CA PRO A 387 6.72 -27.61 1.27
C PRO A 387 7.81 -28.39 0.50
N ASP A 388 9.09 -28.02 0.68
CA ASP A 388 10.22 -28.73 0.05
C ASP A 388 10.66 -29.96 0.86
N ASN A 389 10.17 -30.09 2.10
CA ASN A 389 10.49 -31.20 3.00
C ASN A 389 9.25 -31.76 3.72
N LEU A 390 8.33 -32.33 2.94
CA LEU A 390 7.10 -32.97 3.42
C LEU A 390 7.30 -34.28 4.22
N HIS A 391 8.51 -34.84 4.23
CA HIS A 391 8.83 -35.99 5.08
C HIS A 391 9.51 -35.57 6.40
N GLY A 392 9.80 -34.27 6.55
CA GLY A 392 10.35 -33.70 7.76
C GLY A 392 9.33 -33.57 8.89
N ASN A 393 9.77 -32.97 9.99
CA ASN A 393 8.91 -32.67 11.12
C ASN A 393 7.97 -31.51 10.80
N THR A 394 6.74 -31.62 11.30
CA THR A 394 5.70 -30.58 11.18
C THR A 394 5.38 -30.02 12.55
N TYR A 395 4.98 -28.75 12.60
CA TYR A 395 4.74 -28.06 13.85
C TYR A 395 3.25 -27.76 13.98
N VAL A 396 2.65 -28.20 15.09
CA VAL A 396 1.20 -28.13 15.31
C VAL A 396 0.89 -27.00 16.30
N TYR A 397 -0.08 -26.17 15.93
CA TYR A 397 -0.55 -25.03 16.70
C TYR A 397 -2.07 -25.10 16.90
N ASP A 398 -2.55 -24.47 17.97
CA ASP A 398 -3.97 -24.19 18.13
C ASP A 398 -4.44 -23.08 17.17
N ILE A 399 -5.75 -22.82 17.14
CA ILE A 399 -6.33 -21.74 16.32
C ILE A 399 -5.91 -20.33 16.76
N ASN A 400 -5.44 -20.19 18.00
CA ASN A 400 -4.98 -18.93 18.58
C ASN A 400 -3.51 -18.63 18.28
N GLY A 401 -2.76 -19.60 17.73
CA GLY A 401 -1.34 -19.50 17.41
C GLY A 401 -0.40 -20.03 18.50
N ASN A 402 -0.90 -20.71 19.54
CA ASN A 402 -0.08 -21.33 20.57
C ASN A 402 0.51 -22.66 20.07
N PHE A 403 1.79 -22.88 20.33
CA PHE A 403 2.47 -24.12 19.97
C PHE A 403 1.99 -25.29 20.83
N LEU A 404 1.59 -26.39 20.18
CA LEU A 404 1.12 -27.60 20.85
C LEU A 404 2.19 -28.70 20.85
N ALA A 405 2.68 -29.07 19.67
CA ALA A 405 3.65 -30.16 19.54
C ALA A 405 4.37 -30.17 18.18
N GLU A 406 5.50 -30.86 18.15
CA GLU A 406 6.17 -31.28 16.91
C GLU A 406 5.69 -32.68 16.53
N ALA A 407 5.25 -32.86 15.30
CA ALA A 407 4.68 -34.10 14.77
C ALA A 407 5.56 -34.68 13.66
N ILE A 408 5.80 -35.98 13.75
CA ILE A 408 6.70 -36.71 12.85
C ILE A 408 5.87 -37.34 11.74
N CYS A 409 6.38 -37.29 10.50
CA CYS A 409 5.77 -37.97 9.36
C CYS A 409 5.84 -39.50 9.56
N ARG A 410 4.68 -40.14 9.52
CA ARG A 410 4.51 -41.60 9.46
C ARG A 410 4.11 -41.93 8.03
N ASP A 411 5.08 -42.40 7.26
CA ASP A 411 4.83 -42.82 5.90
C ASP A 411 3.90 -44.05 5.85
N ALA A 412 3.16 -44.21 4.76
CA ALA A 412 2.33 -45.40 4.54
C ALA A 412 3.23 -46.60 4.21
N LYS A 413 3.82 -47.22 5.24
CA LYS A 413 4.62 -48.45 5.07
C LYS A 413 3.71 -49.60 4.61
N GLY A 414 4.11 -50.31 3.57
CA GLY A 414 3.34 -51.40 2.97
C GLY A 414 3.11 -52.57 3.96
N TYR A 415 2.00 -53.30 3.79
CA TYR A 415 1.51 -54.37 4.68
C TYR A 415 2.54 -55.48 5.02
N GLY A 416 3.63 -55.61 4.25
CA GLY A 416 4.71 -56.58 4.46
C GLY A 416 5.92 -56.09 5.26
N ASP A 417 5.92 -54.84 5.74
CA ASP A 417 7.08 -54.27 6.43
C ASP A 417 7.15 -54.68 7.92
N THR A 418 7.94 -55.71 8.19
CA THR A 418 8.10 -56.30 9.54
C THR A 418 8.85 -55.40 10.53
N GLU A 419 9.62 -54.41 10.06
CA GLU A 419 10.30 -53.45 10.94
C GLU A 419 9.33 -52.39 11.44
N ALA A 420 8.42 -51.92 10.59
CA ALA A 420 7.32 -51.01 10.95
C ALA A 420 6.44 -51.57 12.07
N ALA A 421 6.06 -52.85 11.97
CA ALA A 421 5.23 -53.52 12.97
C ALA A 421 5.93 -53.65 14.34
N ARG A 422 7.26 -53.81 14.34
CA ARG A 422 8.08 -53.85 15.56
C ARG A 422 8.19 -52.48 16.21
N GLU A 423 8.40 -51.42 15.43
CA GLU A 423 8.43 -50.03 15.91
C GLU A 423 7.07 -49.63 16.51
N GLN A 424 5.97 -49.93 15.82
CA GLN A 424 4.62 -49.67 16.32
C GLN A 424 4.32 -50.46 17.60
N SER A 425 4.74 -51.73 17.68
CA SER A 425 4.60 -52.54 18.89
C SER A 425 5.43 -52.02 20.07
N ARG A 426 6.65 -51.50 19.82
CA ARG A 426 7.47 -50.84 20.85
C ARG A 426 6.78 -49.58 21.36
N LEU A 427 6.27 -48.76 20.46
CA LEU A 427 5.61 -47.50 20.76
C LEU A 427 4.30 -47.73 21.52
N TYR A 428 3.52 -48.75 21.14
CA TYR A 428 2.35 -49.22 21.88
C TYR A 428 2.71 -49.64 23.30
N LYS A 429 3.73 -50.49 23.47
CA LYS A 429 4.20 -50.92 24.80
C LYS A 429 4.68 -49.75 25.65
N GLN A 430 5.33 -48.75 25.05
CA GLN A 430 5.83 -47.57 25.76
C GLN A 430 4.69 -46.66 26.21
N ILE A 431 3.68 -46.43 25.37
CA ILE A 431 2.48 -45.66 25.75
C ILE A 431 1.70 -46.39 26.84
N VAL A 432 1.43 -47.69 26.67
CA VAL A 432 0.67 -48.48 27.65
C VAL A 432 1.39 -48.60 29.00
N LYS A 433 2.73 -48.57 29.01
CA LYS A 433 3.51 -48.60 30.26
C LYS A 433 3.58 -47.23 30.96
N ASN A 434 3.43 -46.14 30.21
CA ASN A 434 3.54 -44.77 30.72
C ASN A 434 2.18 -44.10 30.99
N ALA A 435 1.09 -44.71 30.52
CA ALA A 435 -0.29 -44.40 30.90
C ALA A 435 -0.63 -45.10 32.21
#